data_AF-A0A949LAB9-F1
#
_entry.id   AF-A0A949LAB9-F1
#
_cell.length_a   1.000
_cell.length_b   1.000
_cell.length_c   1.000
_cell.angle_alpha   90.00
_cell.angle_beta   90.00
_cell.angle_gamma   90.00
#
_symmetry.space_group_name_H-M   'P 1'
#
loop_
_entity.id
_entity.type
_entity.pdbx_description
1 polymer ?
#
loop_
_entity_poly.entity_id
_entity_poly.type
_entity_poly.pdbx_seq_one_letter_code
_entity_poly.pdbx_strand_id
1 'polypeptide(L)'
;MGMDQEAAGMLRQGTQLADNVYDLLAGTTRGQNPSVAEETARMQEFEAGKQAADLLANADDTADTLRAEREAARATKNAAWGASGLEMSGSKELLRETARISDDLDEEDIRAKGERTAQDALDQGRATGNMTRINGSATPIGSTLSLGSKIYKYGR
;
A
#
# COMPACT_ATOMS: atom_id res chain seq x y z
N MET A 1 27.24 4.17 22.54
CA MET A 1 25.91 4.16 23.18
C MET A 1 25.01 5.16 22.44
N GLY A 2 24.43 4.77 21.30
CA GLY A 2 23.69 5.70 20.44
C GLY A 2 22.46 5.11 19.75
N MET A 3 22.12 3.84 20.00
CA MET A 3 20.96 3.19 19.37
C MET A 3 19.62 3.46 20.08
N ASP A 4 19.63 3.97 21.31
CA ASP A 4 18.40 4.14 22.10
C ASP A 4 17.60 5.40 21.73
N GLN A 5 18.21 6.38 21.06
CA GLN A 5 17.53 7.64 20.70
C GLN A 5 16.75 7.54 19.39
N GLU A 6 17.22 6.78 18.40
CA GLU A 6 16.48 6.53 17.15
C GLU A 6 15.28 5.62 17.39
N ALA A 7 15.45 4.56 18.20
CA ALA A 7 14.34 3.68 18.59
C ALA A 7 13.26 4.43 19.38
N ALA A 8 13.64 5.33 20.29
CA ALA A 8 12.70 6.18 21.02
C ALA A 8 11.98 7.20 20.13
N GLY A 9 12.62 7.68 19.06
CA GLY A 9 12.02 8.56 18.06
C GLY A 9 10.95 7.86 17.21
N MET A 10 11.24 6.64 16.74
CA MET A 10 10.29 5.83 15.98
C MET A 10 9.11 5.34 16.85
N LEU A 11 9.38 4.94 18.10
CA LEU A 11 8.33 4.58 19.07
C LEU A 11 7.40 5.78 19.36
N ARG A 12 7.95 6.99 19.51
CA ARG A 12 7.14 8.20 19.71
C ARG A 12 6.28 8.55 18.50
N GLN A 13 6.78 8.36 17.27
CA GLN A 13 5.95 8.54 16.07
C GLN A 13 4.82 7.50 16.01
N GLY A 14 5.11 6.23 16.36
CA GLY A 14 4.10 5.17 16.42
C GLY A 14 3.00 5.45 17.46
N THR A 15 3.37 5.91 18.66
CA THR A 15 2.39 6.27 19.71
C THR A 15 1.62 7.54 19.36
N GLN A 16 2.24 8.53 18.70
CA GLN A 16 1.53 9.74 18.27
C GLN A 16 0.56 9.47 17.11
N LEU A 17 0.88 8.55 16.20
CA LEU A 17 -0.07 8.07 15.18
C LEU A 17 -1.24 7.33 15.83
N ALA A 18 -0.98 6.46 16.82
CA ALA A 18 -2.02 5.75 17.54
C ALA A 18 -2.91 6.69 18.37
N ASP A 19 -2.34 7.65 19.09
CA ASP A 19 -3.07 8.66 19.88
C ASP A 19 -3.87 9.59 18.97
N ASN A 20 -3.34 10.01 17.81
CA ASN A 20 -4.09 10.82 16.84
C ASN A 20 -5.24 10.04 16.19
N VAL A 21 -5.07 8.75 15.93
CA VAL A 21 -6.16 7.89 15.44
C VAL A 21 -7.20 7.68 16.54
N TYR A 22 -6.77 7.52 17.79
CA TYR A 22 -7.67 7.35 18.94
C TYR A 22 -8.44 8.63 19.25
N ASP A 23 -7.81 9.81 19.22
CA ASP A 23 -8.48 11.11 19.41
C ASP A 23 -9.40 11.47 18.23
N LEU A 24 -9.06 11.06 17.01
CA LEU A 24 -9.97 11.18 15.86
C LEU A 24 -11.19 10.25 16.01
N LEU A 25 -11.00 9.06 16.60
CA LEU A 25 -12.06 8.09 16.89
C LEU A 25 -12.93 8.47 18.10
N ALA A 26 -12.33 9.07 19.13
CA ALA A 26 -12.95 9.39 20.41
C ALA A 26 -13.52 10.83 20.45
N GLY A 27 -12.99 11.75 19.66
CA GLY A 27 -13.31 13.18 19.70
C GLY A 27 -14.54 13.64 18.91
N THR A 28 -15.19 12.77 18.11
CA THR A 28 -16.29 13.18 17.22
C THR A 28 -17.71 12.79 17.66
N THR A 29 -17.91 12.12 18.79
CA THR A 29 -19.26 11.71 19.23
C THR A 29 -19.57 12.06 20.67
N ARG A 30 -19.73 13.36 20.97
CA ARG A 30 -20.67 13.77 22.03
C ARG A 30 -22.09 13.54 21.53
N GLY A 31 -22.70 12.41 21.88
CA GLY A 31 -24.17 12.35 21.98
C GLY A 31 -24.89 11.05 21.64
N GLN A 32 -24.28 10.06 20.98
CA GLN A 32 -24.97 8.80 20.66
C GLN A 32 -24.00 7.64 20.79
N ASN A 33 -24.34 6.64 21.61
CA ASN A 33 -23.68 5.34 21.54
C ASN A 33 -23.77 4.87 20.07
N PRO A 34 -22.64 4.58 19.39
CA PRO A 34 -22.71 4.05 18.04
C PRO A 34 -23.55 2.77 18.08
N SER A 35 -24.50 2.66 17.14
CA SER A 35 -25.26 1.43 17.00
C SER A 35 -24.29 0.27 16.77
N VAL A 36 -24.66 -0.96 17.17
CA VAL A 36 -23.84 -2.17 16.93
C VAL A 36 -23.42 -2.29 15.45
N ALA A 37 -24.27 -1.83 14.54
CA ALA A 37 -23.99 -1.80 13.10
C ALA A 37 -22.88 -0.79 12.72
N GLU A 38 -22.81 0.35 13.39
CA GLU A 38 -21.75 1.35 13.16
C GLU A 38 -20.39 0.85 13.66
N GLU A 39 -20.36 0.21 14.84
CA GLU A 39 -19.12 -0.38 15.38
C GLU A 39 -18.63 -1.54 14.51
N THR A 40 -19.55 -2.41 14.06
CA THR A 40 -19.22 -3.51 13.14
C THR A 40 -18.72 -3.00 11.79
N ALA A 41 -19.33 -1.94 11.25
CA ALA A 41 -18.89 -1.32 10.00
C ALA A 41 -17.49 -0.70 10.12
N ARG A 42 -17.20 -0.03 11.24
CA ARG A 42 -15.85 0.52 11.52
C ARG A 42 -14.79 -0.56 11.63
N MET A 43 -15.11 -1.69 12.27
CA MET A 43 -14.21 -2.85 12.34
C MET A 43 -13.88 -3.39 10.94
N GLN A 44 -14.87 -3.53 10.06
CA GLN A 44 -14.67 -3.98 8.67
C GLN A 44 -13.80 -3.01 7.86
N GLU A 45 -14.01 -1.70 8.02
CA GLU A 45 -13.17 -0.68 7.37
C GLU A 45 -11.74 -0.68 7.91
N PHE A 46 -11.56 -0.93 9.22
CA PHE A 46 -10.25 -1.06 9.84
C PHE A 46 -9.50 -2.30 9.35
N GLU A 47 -10.16 -3.46 9.27
CA GLU A 47 -9.59 -4.69 8.74
C GLU A 47 -9.15 -4.53 7.27
N ALA A 48 -10.00 -3.89 6.45
CA ALA A 48 -9.63 -3.56 5.07
C ALA A 48 -8.45 -2.59 4.99
N GLY A 49 -8.37 -1.62 5.91
CA GLY A 49 -7.22 -0.73 6.05
C GLY A 49 -5.92 -1.48 6.37
N LYS A 50 -5.98 -2.44 7.30
CA LYS A 50 -4.85 -3.31 7.62
C LYS A 50 -4.44 -4.15 6.42
N GLN A 51 -5.40 -4.80 5.76
CA GLN A 51 -5.13 -5.61 4.57
C GLN A 51 -4.49 -4.77 3.45
N ALA A 52 -4.95 -3.55 3.23
CA ALA A 52 -4.36 -2.63 2.26
C ALA A 52 -2.91 -2.26 2.63
N ALA A 53 -2.63 -1.99 3.90
CA ALA A 53 -1.26 -1.73 4.38
C ALA A 53 -0.35 -2.95 4.18
N ASP A 54 -0.83 -4.15 4.50
CA ASP A 54 -0.09 -5.41 4.30
C ASP A 54 0.19 -5.63 2.79
N LEU A 55 -0.76 -5.31 1.90
CA LEU A 55 -0.58 -5.41 0.46
C LEU A 55 0.49 -4.44 -0.07
N LEU A 56 0.52 -3.21 0.44
CA LEU A 56 1.56 -2.23 0.10
C LEU A 56 2.93 -2.70 0.57
N ALA A 57 3.05 -3.12 1.83
CA ALA A 57 4.31 -3.61 2.39
C ALA A 57 4.86 -4.81 1.59
N ASN A 58 3.99 -5.78 1.25
CA ASN A 58 4.40 -6.92 0.43
C ASN A 58 4.84 -6.52 -0.99
N ALA A 59 4.20 -5.52 -1.60
CA ALA A 59 4.59 -5.02 -2.92
C ALA A 59 5.96 -4.33 -2.87
N ASP A 60 6.21 -3.54 -1.84
CA ASP A 60 7.52 -2.91 -1.61
C ASP A 60 8.62 -3.94 -1.36
N ASP A 61 8.38 -4.92 -0.48
CA ASP A 61 9.33 -6.01 -0.22
C ASP A 61 9.64 -6.82 -1.49
N THR A 62 8.63 -7.06 -2.33
CA THR A 62 8.80 -7.75 -3.61
C THR A 62 9.63 -6.92 -4.60
N ALA A 63 9.37 -5.62 -4.69
CA ALA A 63 10.12 -4.72 -5.55
C ALA A 63 11.59 -4.58 -5.11
N ASP A 64 11.84 -4.52 -3.80
CA ASP A 64 13.19 -4.45 -3.24
C ASP A 64 13.96 -5.75 -3.43
N THR A 65 13.29 -6.90 -3.28
CA THR A 65 13.87 -8.21 -3.61
C THR A 65 14.27 -8.28 -5.08
N LEU A 66 13.39 -7.84 -5.99
CA LEU A 66 13.67 -7.80 -7.42
C LEU A 66 14.86 -6.89 -7.74
N ARG A 67 14.96 -5.73 -7.09
CA ARG A 67 16.10 -4.82 -7.22
C ARG A 67 17.41 -5.51 -6.84
N ALA A 68 17.45 -6.18 -5.70
CA ALA A 68 18.64 -6.86 -5.21
C ALA A 68 19.10 -7.98 -6.17
N GLU A 69 18.16 -8.77 -6.69
CA GLU A 69 18.45 -9.82 -7.69
C GLU A 69 19.04 -9.22 -8.98
N ARG A 70 18.49 -8.10 -9.44
CA ARG A 70 18.98 -7.40 -10.64
C ARG A 70 20.33 -6.75 -10.42
N GLU A 71 20.58 -6.17 -9.26
CA GLU A 71 21.90 -5.66 -8.88
C GLU A 71 22.96 -6.75 -8.91
N ALA A 72 22.66 -7.94 -8.35
CA ALA A 72 23.56 -9.08 -8.42
C ALA A 72 23.81 -9.53 -9.87
N ALA A 73 22.77 -9.60 -10.70
CA ALA A 73 22.89 -9.92 -12.12
C ALA A 73 23.68 -8.86 -12.91
N ARG A 74 23.56 -7.57 -12.57
CA ARG A 74 24.33 -6.48 -13.17
C ARG A 74 25.79 -6.55 -12.75
N ALA A 75 26.08 -6.82 -11.49
CA ALA A 75 27.44 -6.94 -10.97
C ALA A 75 28.22 -8.04 -11.70
N THR A 76 27.60 -9.21 -11.90
CA THR A 76 28.23 -10.33 -12.64
C THR A 76 28.49 -9.98 -14.11
N LYS A 77 27.54 -9.34 -14.81
CA LYS A 77 27.72 -8.87 -16.19
C LYS A 77 28.83 -7.82 -16.31
N ASN A 78 28.86 -6.86 -15.39
CA ASN A 78 29.89 -5.82 -15.37
C ASN A 78 31.29 -6.39 -15.12
N ALA A 79 31.43 -7.34 -14.19
CA ALA A 79 32.69 -8.03 -13.95
C ALA A 79 33.18 -8.79 -15.20
N ALA A 80 32.28 -9.47 -15.92
CA ALA A 80 32.61 -10.14 -17.19
C ALA A 80 33.08 -9.14 -18.26
N TRP A 81 32.45 -7.97 -18.36
CA TRP A 81 32.90 -6.93 -19.30
C TRP A 81 34.25 -6.32 -18.91
N GLY A 82 34.49 -6.09 -17.62
CA GLY A 82 35.80 -5.67 -17.09
C GLY A 82 36.91 -6.66 -17.44
N ALA A 83 36.67 -7.96 -17.23
CA ALA A 83 37.61 -9.02 -17.60
C ALA A 83 37.91 -9.06 -19.11
N SER A 84 36.95 -8.68 -19.96
CA SER A 84 37.12 -8.62 -21.42
C SER A 84 37.69 -7.30 -21.95
N GLY A 85 37.96 -6.31 -21.10
CA GLY A 85 38.41 -4.97 -21.50
C GLY A 85 37.36 -4.13 -22.24
N LEU A 86 36.09 -4.54 -22.21
CA LEU A 86 34.97 -3.88 -22.91
C LEU A 86 34.16 -2.93 -22.02
N GLU A 87 34.60 -2.73 -20.78
CA GLU A 87 33.88 -1.93 -19.77
C GLU A 87 33.60 -0.49 -20.22
N MET A 88 34.52 0.10 -20.98
CA MET A 88 34.48 1.49 -21.46
C MET A 88 33.91 1.62 -22.88
N SER A 89 33.38 0.54 -23.46
CA SER A 89 32.77 0.61 -24.79
C SER A 89 31.42 1.32 -24.74
N GLY A 90 31.23 2.36 -25.55
CA GLY A 90 29.95 3.09 -25.63
C GLY A 90 28.75 2.21 -25.97
N SER A 91 28.95 1.11 -26.72
CA SER A 91 27.88 0.14 -26.99
C SER A 91 27.47 -0.67 -25.76
N LYS A 92 28.38 -0.88 -24.80
CA LYS A 92 28.07 -1.54 -23.52
C LYS A 92 27.39 -0.58 -22.56
N GLU A 93 27.73 0.71 -22.62
CA GLU A 93 27.06 1.74 -21.83
C GLU A 93 25.57 1.87 -22.19
N LEU A 94 25.24 1.87 -23.48
CA LEU A 94 23.83 1.86 -23.92
C LEU A 94 23.06 0.62 -23.45
N LEU A 95 23.71 -0.54 -23.40
CA LEU A 95 23.12 -1.78 -22.87
C LEU A 95 22.91 -1.73 -21.35
N ARG A 96 23.78 -1.03 -20.61
CA ARG A 96 23.61 -0.79 -19.16
C ARG A 96 22.43 0.12 -18.91
N GLU A 97 22.33 1.20 -19.67
CA GLU A 97 21.27 2.19 -19.53
C GLU A 97 19.90 1.60 -19.86
N THR A 98 19.78 0.88 -20.99
CA THR A 98 18.52 0.20 -21.35
C THR A 98 18.12 -0.86 -20.33
N ALA A 99 19.08 -1.61 -19.76
CA ALA A 99 18.78 -2.55 -18.69
C ALA A 99 18.28 -1.84 -17.42
N ARG A 100 18.90 -0.72 -17.01
CA ARG A 100 18.42 0.08 -15.86
C ARG A 100 17.00 0.57 -16.05
N ILE A 101 16.69 1.14 -17.22
CA ILE A 101 15.34 1.64 -17.51
C ILE A 101 14.31 0.51 -17.44
N SER A 102 14.60 -0.65 -18.05
CA SER A 102 13.71 -1.81 -17.97
C SER A 102 13.54 -2.31 -16.53
N ASP A 103 14.63 -2.31 -15.76
CA ASP A 103 14.60 -2.73 -14.38
C ASP A 103 13.69 -1.79 -13.55
N ASP A 104 13.88 -0.48 -13.69
CA ASP A 104 13.09 0.52 -12.98
C ASP A 104 11.60 0.43 -13.33
N LEU A 105 11.26 0.24 -14.61
CA LEU A 105 9.87 0.08 -15.07
C LEU A 105 9.20 -1.15 -14.45
N ASP A 106 9.88 -2.28 -14.41
CA ASP A 106 9.32 -3.51 -13.83
C ASP A 106 9.17 -3.40 -12.30
N GLU A 107 10.05 -2.66 -11.61
CA GLU A 107 9.88 -2.35 -10.18
C GLU A 107 8.67 -1.44 -9.94
N GLU A 108 8.51 -0.39 -10.76
CA GLU A 108 7.36 0.51 -10.70
C GLU A 108 6.04 -0.22 -10.98
N ASP A 109 6.01 -1.14 -11.94
CA ASP A 109 4.83 -1.94 -12.26
C ASP A 109 4.39 -2.81 -11.07
N ILE A 110 5.33 -3.37 -10.31
CA ILE A 110 5.03 -4.13 -9.09
C ILE A 110 4.39 -3.22 -8.04
N ARG A 111 5.00 -2.05 -7.77
CA ARG A 111 4.47 -1.08 -6.80
C ARG A 111 3.09 -0.58 -7.22
N ALA A 112 2.92 -0.18 -8.48
CA ALA A 112 1.64 0.28 -9.02
C ALA A 112 0.55 -0.80 -8.96
N LYS A 113 0.89 -2.07 -9.19
CA LYS A 113 -0.04 -3.19 -9.02
C LYS A 113 -0.41 -3.39 -7.55
N GLY A 114 0.56 -3.28 -6.64
CA GLY A 114 0.34 -3.31 -5.19
C GLY A 114 -0.63 -2.22 -4.74
N GLU A 115 -0.39 -0.97 -5.16
CA GLU A 115 -1.24 0.18 -4.88
C GLU A 115 -2.67 0.00 -5.37
N ARG A 116 -2.85 -0.45 -6.62
CA ARG A 116 -4.19 -0.73 -7.17
C ARG A 116 -4.93 -1.78 -6.35
N THR A 117 -4.23 -2.86 -5.98
CA THR A 117 -4.82 -3.95 -5.18
C THR A 117 -5.18 -3.49 -3.77
N ALA A 118 -4.34 -2.67 -3.15
CA ALA A 118 -4.60 -2.06 -1.84
C ALA A 118 -5.81 -1.11 -1.91
N GLN A 119 -5.92 -0.30 -2.97
CA GLN A 119 -7.05 0.58 -3.19
C GLN A 119 -8.36 -0.19 -3.39
N ASP A 120 -8.34 -1.29 -4.16
CA ASP A 120 -9.50 -2.16 -4.34
C ASP A 120 -9.95 -2.78 -3.00
N ALA A 121 -9.01 -3.19 -2.14
CA ALA A 121 -9.33 -3.71 -0.81
C ALA A 121 -10.00 -2.65 0.08
N LEU A 122 -9.49 -1.41 0.07
CA LEU A 122 -10.11 -0.29 0.79
C LEU A 122 -11.52 0.01 0.30
N ASP A 123 -11.72 0.05 -1.00
CA ASP A 123 -13.02 0.29 -1.63
C ASP A 123 -14.03 -0.81 -1.26
N GLN A 124 -13.59 -2.08 -1.27
CA GLN A 124 -14.41 -3.21 -0.87
C GLN A 124 -14.77 -3.17 0.62
N GLY A 125 -13.81 -2.82 1.49
CA GLY A 125 -14.04 -2.64 2.91
C GLY A 125 -15.08 -1.56 3.20
N ARG A 126 -14.94 -0.40 2.57
CA ARG A 126 -15.93 0.70 2.66
C ARG A 126 -17.31 0.29 2.14
N ALA A 127 -17.36 -0.43 1.03
CA ALA A 127 -18.62 -0.93 0.48
C ALA A 127 -19.32 -1.88 1.46
N THR A 128 -18.56 -2.80 2.06
CA THR A 128 -19.06 -3.78 3.04
C THR A 128 -19.51 -3.09 4.32
N GLY A 129 -18.71 -2.17 4.86
CA GLY A 129 -19.08 -1.35 6.03
C GLY A 129 -20.35 -0.55 5.79
N ASN A 130 -20.51 0.06 4.62
CA ASN A 130 -21.74 0.77 4.26
C ASN A 130 -22.95 -0.15 4.14
N MET A 131 -22.79 -1.36 3.61
CA MET A 131 -23.88 -2.36 3.61
C MET A 131 -24.28 -2.76 5.03
N THR A 132 -23.32 -2.93 5.93
CA THR A 132 -23.58 -3.19 7.36
C THR A 132 -24.37 -2.04 7.99
N ARG A 133 -24.00 -0.79 7.72
CA ARG A 133 -24.74 0.40 8.18
C ARG A 133 -26.18 0.40 7.67
N ILE A 134 -26.39 0.21 6.35
CA ILE A 134 -27.72 0.18 5.73
C ILE A 134 -28.60 -0.91 6.35
N ASN A 135 -28.07 -2.13 6.49
CA ASN A 135 -28.81 -3.24 7.10
C ASN A 135 -29.15 -2.99 8.57
N GLY A 136 -28.29 -2.26 9.28
CA GLY A 136 -28.50 -1.82 10.66
C GLY A 136 -29.36 -0.56 10.81
N SER A 137 -29.97 -0.05 9.73
CA SER A 137 -30.70 1.23 9.71
C SER A 137 -29.86 2.44 10.17
N ALA A 138 -28.53 2.35 10.05
CA ALA A 138 -27.59 3.43 10.27
C ALA A 138 -27.28 4.15 8.96
N THR A 139 -26.80 5.39 9.06
CA THR A 139 -26.49 6.24 7.90
C THR A 139 -25.18 5.77 7.25
N PRO A 140 -25.17 5.42 5.95
CA PRO A 140 -23.93 5.08 5.26
C PRO A 140 -23.01 6.30 5.12
N ILE A 141 -21.69 6.06 5.06
CA ILE A 141 -20.70 7.10 4.82
C ILE A 141 -20.53 7.27 3.31
N GLY A 142 -20.88 8.45 2.79
CA GLY A 142 -20.85 8.78 1.35
C GLY A 142 -22.19 8.58 0.64
N SER A 143 -22.21 8.79 -0.68
CA SER A 143 -23.45 8.70 -1.48
C SER A 143 -23.87 7.24 -1.73
N THR A 144 -25.12 6.89 -1.42
CA THR A 144 -25.75 5.60 -1.76
C THR A 144 -25.80 5.32 -3.27
N LEU A 145 -25.74 6.37 -4.10
CA LEU A 145 -25.65 6.25 -5.57
C LEU A 145 -24.29 5.70 -6.04
N SER A 146 -23.19 5.92 -5.30
CA SER A 146 -21.88 5.37 -5.70
C SER A 146 -21.81 3.85 -5.44
N LEU A 147 -22.47 3.38 -4.38
CA LEU A 147 -22.62 1.97 -4.02
C LEU A 147 -23.36 1.16 -5.10
N GLY A 148 -24.40 1.74 -5.71
CA GLY A 148 -25.18 1.07 -6.78
C GLY A 148 -24.50 1.06 -8.16
N SER A 149 -23.60 2.00 -8.45
CA SER A 149 -23.04 2.16 -9.80
C SER A 149 -22.15 0.97 -10.26
N LYS A 150 -21.51 0.26 -9.33
CA LYS A 150 -20.76 -0.97 -9.65
C LYS A 150 -21.69 -2.20 -9.80
N ILE A 151 -22.84 -2.22 -9.11
CA ILE A 151 -23.83 -3.32 -9.21
C ILE A 151 -24.48 -3.35 -10.59
N TYR A 152 -24.80 -2.18 -11.17
CA TYR A 152 -25.45 -2.09 -12.48
C TYR A 152 -24.48 -2.13 -13.67
N LYS A 153 -23.15 -2.10 -13.46
CA LYS A 153 -22.18 -2.08 -14.58
C LYS A 153 -22.11 -3.40 -15.36
N TYR A 154 -22.59 -4.50 -14.79
CA TYR A 154 -22.72 -5.82 -15.45
C TYR A 154 -24.16 -6.16 -15.86
N GLY A 155 -25.08 -5.19 -15.80
CA GLY A 155 -26.49 -5.35 -16.15
C GLY A 155 -26.84 -4.77 -17.51
N ARG A 156 -26.17 -5.20 -18.58
CA ARG A 156 -26.65 -5.23 -19.99
C ARG A 156 -25.64 -5.91 -20.90
#